data_AF-A0A3N6MR89-F1
#
_entry.id   AF-A0A3N6MR89-F1
#
_cell.length_a   1.000
_cell.length_b   1.000
_cell.length_c   1.000
_cell.angle_alpha   90.00
_cell.angle_beta   90.00
_cell.angle_gamma   90.00
#
_symmetry.space_group_name_H-M   'P 1'
#
loop_
_entity.id
_entity.type
_entity.pdbx_description
1 polymer ?
#
loop_
_entity_poly.entity_id
_entity_poly.type
_entity_poly.pdbx_seq_one_letter_code
_entity_poly.pdbx_strand_id
1 'polypeptide(L)'
;MVKPVVIVVGADKGGVGKTTVSRTLLDYFSVNNVQTRAFDTESPRGTLKRFYPEITEIVDMTTTADQMKIFDTLNSGLSVTVIDARAGLLSSALASLRDIGFLDSARSGQITFAVFHILGSSIASLDEIAETATFMSGAKYYLVKNFINDTQFFQWDQATYNSYFHRIKHATELTIPKLNEMAYEQVEVASIPFIDFVANKGRNDEPANNSFVLRGYVRHWLANVWSEFDRINLTELAGAKSATRAGEK
;
A
#
# COMPACT_ATOMS: atom_id res chain seq x y z
N MET A 1 -23.96 -7.38 -4.84
CA MET A 1 -22.64 -7.58 -5.49
C MET A 1 -21.61 -6.89 -4.60
N VAL A 2 -20.46 -7.52 -4.32
CA VAL A 2 -19.41 -6.87 -3.52
C VAL A 2 -18.85 -5.71 -4.34
N LYS A 3 -18.74 -4.54 -3.71
CA LYS A 3 -18.28 -3.32 -4.34
C LYS A 3 -16.76 -3.43 -4.61
N PRO A 4 -16.27 -3.20 -5.84
CA PRO A 4 -14.84 -3.27 -6.12
C PRO A 4 -14.06 -2.26 -5.28
N VAL A 5 -12.90 -2.68 -4.78
CA VAL A 5 -11.96 -1.80 -4.07
C VAL A 5 -10.71 -1.59 -4.90
N VAL A 6 -10.29 -0.34 -5.03
CA VAL A 6 -9.01 0.03 -5.65
C VAL A 6 -8.20 0.81 -4.64
N ILE A 7 -6.97 0.34 -4.39
CA ILE A 7 -6.00 0.96 -3.50
C ILE A 7 -4.79 1.36 -4.32
N VAL A 8 -4.50 2.66 -4.41
CA VAL A 8 -3.25 3.15 -5.00
C VAL A 8 -2.25 3.40 -3.88
N VAL A 9 -1.09 2.77 -3.96
CA VAL A 9 0.07 3.06 -3.11
C VAL A 9 1.04 3.90 -3.92
N GLY A 10 1.26 5.15 -3.53
CA GLY A 10 1.99 6.08 -4.37
C GLY A 10 2.62 7.24 -3.61
N ALA A 11 3.55 7.90 -4.31
CA ALA A 11 4.28 9.10 -3.90
C ALA A 11 5.10 9.56 -5.10
N ASP A 12 5.25 10.86 -5.31
CA ASP A 12 6.07 11.35 -6.41
C ASP A 12 7.57 11.19 -6.09
N LYS A 13 7.94 11.26 -4.81
CA LYS A 13 9.31 10.93 -4.37
C LYS A 13 9.68 9.45 -4.52
N GLY A 14 10.87 9.20 -5.06
CA GLY A 14 11.51 7.88 -5.12
C GLY A 14 12.07 7.43 -3.76
N GLY A 15 12.16 6.10 -3.56
CA GLY A 15 12.85 5.53 -2.39
C GLY A 15 12.13 5.68 -1.04
N VAL A 16 10.85 6.09 -1.01
CA VAL A 16 10.06 6.22 0.24
C VAL A 16 9.45 4.91 0.76
N GLY A 17 9.65 3.80 0.04
CA GLY A 17 9.16 2.46 0.42
C GLY A 17 7.72 2.14 0.01
N LYS A 18 7.27 2.63 -1.15
CA LYS A 18 5.96 2.30 -1.74
C LYS A 18 5.73 0.79 -1.86
N THR A 19 6.64 0.10 -2.54
CA THR A 19 6.55 -1.35 -2.71
C THR A 19 6.58 -2.10 -1.38
N THR A 20 7.31 -1.61 -0.36
CA THR A 20 7.26 -2.17 0.99
C THR A 20 5.85 -2.13 1.57
N VAL A 21 5.15 -1.00 1.47
CA VAL A 21 3.77 -0.85 1.94
C VAL A 21 2.80 -1.67 1.10
N SER A 22 2.98 -1.70 -0.23
CA SER A 22 2.21 -2.59 -1.12
C SER A 22 2.33 -4.05 -0.69
N ARG A 23 3.54 -4.50 -0.31
CA ARG A 23 3.76 -5.86 0.18
C ARG A 23 3.05 -6.13 1.50
N THR A 24 3.03 -5.20 2.46
CA THR A 24 2.33 -5.42 3.74
C THR A 24 0.82 -5.45 3.58
N LEU A 25 0.26 -4.66 2.65
CA LEU A 25 -1.16 -4.71 2.28
C LEU A 25 -1.55 -6.07 1.70
N LEU A 26 -0.75 -6.60 0.78
CA LEU A 26 -1.03 -7.90 0.15
C LEU A 26 -0.97 -9.04 1.18
N ASP A 27 0.04 -9.06 2.06
CA ASP A 27 0.09 -10.04 3.15
C ASP A 27 -1.11 -9.89 4.10
N TYR A 28 -1.49 -8.65 4.44
CA TYR A 28 -2.64 -8.38 5.31
C TYR A 28 -3.94 -8.93 4.73
N PHE A 29 -4.21 -8.66 3.45
CA PHE A 29 -5.40 -9.14 2.78
C PHE A 29 -5.40 -10.67 2.63
N SER A 30 -4.25 -11.27 2.29
CA SER A 30 -4.09 -12.72 2.21
C SER A 30 -4.47 -13.42 3.53
N VAL A 31 -3.93 -12.95 4.66
CA VAL A 31 -4.25 -13.49 5.99
C VAL A 31 -5.72 -13.33 6.36
N ASN A 32 -6.35 -12.26 5.89
CA ASN A 32 -7.76 -11.98 6.13
C ASN A 32 -8.70 -12.62 5.08
N ASN A 33 -8.18 -13.54 4.25
CA ASN A 33 -8.94 -14.24 3.19
C ASN A 33 -9.63 -13.29 2.21
N VAL A 34 -9.03 -12.12 1.96
CA VAL A 34 -9.53 -11.15 0.99
C VAL A 34 -8.85 -11.43 -0.34
N GLN A 35 -9.65 -11.75 -1.36
CA GLN A 35 -9.13 -11.98 -2.71
C GLN A 35 -8.59 -10.68 -3.31
N THR A 36 -7.29 -10.69 -3.61
CA THR A 36 -6.53 -9.55 -4.12
C THR A 36 -5.90 -9.85 -5.47
N ARG A 37 -5.74 -8.78 -6.24
CA ARG A 37 -4.74 -8.69 -7.32
C ARG A 37 -3.93 -7.43 -7.15
N ALA A 38 -2.77 -7.40 -7.78
CA ALA A 38 -1.89 -6.26 -7.79
C ALA A 38 -1.47 -5.86 -9.20
N PHE A 39 -1.19 -4.58 -9.38
CA PHE A 39 -0.58 -4.02 -10.57
C PHE A 39 0.69 -3.29 -10.18
N ASP A 40 1.80 -3.70 -10.80
CA ASP A 40 3.12 -3.13 -10.64
C ASP A 40 3.38 -2.18 -11.81
N THR A 41 3.48 -0.89 -11.52
CA THR A 41 3.63 0.12 -12.58
C THR A 41 5.09 0.38 -12.97
N GLU A 42 6.04 -0.34 -12.37
CA GLU A 42 7.47 -0.27 -12.72
C GLU A 42 7.76 -1.06 -14.01
N SER A 43 7.19 -0.63 -15.12
CA SER A 43 7.36 -1.28 -16.43
C SER A 43 8.70 -0.95 -17.09
N PRO A 44 9.40 -1.93 -17.72
CA PRO A 44 8.99 -3.33 -17.94
C PRO A 44 9.54 -4.32 -16.90
N ARG A 45 10.31 -3.86 -15.91
CA ARG A 45 11.09 -4.76 -15.02
C ARG A 45 10.27 -5.35 -13.88
N GLY A 46 9.39 -4.55 -13.30
CA GLY A 46 8.67 -4.83 -12.07
C GLY A 46 9.58 -4.80 -10.83
N THR A 47 8.99 -4.44 -9.70
CA THR A 47 9.57 -4.62 -8.36
C THR A 47 8.67 -5.50 -7.51
N LEU A 48 7.38 -5.17 -7.41
CA LEU A 48 6.39 -5.91 -6.64
C LEU A 48 6.17 -7.33 -7.19
N LYS A 49 6.16 -7.49 -8.52
CA LYS A 49 5.98 -8.78 -9.20
C LYS A 49 6.97 -9.86 -8.73
N ARG A 50 8.17 -9.46 -8.30
CA ARG A 50 9.20 -10.37 -7.79
C ARG A 50 8.74 -11.14 -6.55
N PHE A 51 7.95 -10.50 -5.68
CA PHE A 51 7.49 -11.06 -4.41
C PHE A 51 6.13 -11.76 -4.53
N TYR A 52 5.27 -11.27 -5.43
CA TYR A 52 3.91 -11.78 -5.62
C TYR A 52 3.65 -12.14 -7.09
N PRO A 53 4.37 -13.12 -7.66
CA PRO A 53 4.27 -13.45 -9.07
C PRO A 53 2.88 -13.92 -9.48
N GLU A 54 2.14 -14.61 -8.62
CA GLU A 54 0.85 -15.20 -8.99
C GLU A 54 -0.30 -14.19 -9.07
N ILE A 55 -0.20 -13.06 -8.35
CA ILE A 55 -1.29 -12.10 -8.23
C ILE A 55 -0.96 -10.70 -8.77
N THR A 56 0.27 -10.47 -9.22
CA THR A 56 0.72 -9.16 -9.71
C THR A 56 0.88 -9.17 -11.23
N GLU A 57 0.43 -8.14 -11.93
CA GLU A 57 0.76 -7.90 -13.35
C GLU A 57 1.58 -6.61 -13.49
N ILE A 58 2.58 -6.61 -14.40
CA ILE A 58 3.35 -5.40 -14.72
C ILE A 58 2.59 -4.61 -15.78
N VAL A 59 2.39 -3.32 -15.56
CA VAL A 59 1.60 -2.44 -16.43
C VAL A 59 2.27 -1.08 -16.62
N ASP A 60 2.08 -0.47 -17.78
CA ASP A 60 2.39 0.93 -18.00
C ASP A 60 1.09 1.76 -18.01
N MET A 61 0.77 2.37 -16.86
CA MET A 61 -0.41 3.22 -16.69
C MET A 61 -0.41 4.48 -17.56
N THR A 62 0.66 4.79 -18.29
CA THR A 62 0.65 5.86 -19.30
C THR A 62 0.00 5.42 -20.61
N THR A 63 -0.24 4.12 -20.80
CA THR A 63 -0.86 3.56 -21.99
C THR A 63 -2.33 3.19 -21.74
N THR A 64 -3.21 3.49 -22.69
CA THR A 64 -4.64 3.15 -22.57
C THR A 64 -4.87 1.65 -22.48
N ALA A 65 -4.10 0.84 -23.22
CA ALA A 65 -4.26 -0.61 -23.22
C ALA A 65 -4.04 -1.22 -21.83
N ASP A 66 -3.01 -0.78 -21.11
CA ASP A 66 -2.76 -1.27 -19.75
C ASP A 66 -3.71 -0.63 -18.72
N GLN A 67 -4.18 0.61 -18.93
CA GLN A 67 -5.28 1.17 -18.13
C GLN A 67 -6.54 0.30 -18.22
N MET A 68 -6.93 -0.15 -19.42
CA MET A 68 -8.09 -1.02 -19.62
C MET A 68 -7.95 -2.35 -18.86
N LYS A 69 -6.74 -2.95 -18.85
CA LYS A 69 -6.49 -4.17 -18.07
C LYS A 69 -6.77 -4.00 -16.59
N ILE A 70 -6.50 -2.81 -16.04
CA ILE A 70 -6.78 -2.49 -14.64
C ILE A 70 -8.27 -2.26 -14.43
N PHE A 71 -8.87 -1.33 -15.18
CA PHE A 71 -10.18 -0.76 -14.83
C PHE A 71 -11.37 -1.53 -15.41
N ASP A 72 -11.27 -2.10 -16.60
CA ASP A 72 -12.40 -2.82 -17.23
C ASP A 72 -12.65 -4.17 -16.55
N THR A 73 -11.66 -4.67 -15.82
CA THR A 73 -11.69 -5.98 -15.16
C THR A 73 -11.98 -5.89 -13.65
N LEU A 74 -12.35 -4.71 -13.14
CA LEU A 74 -12.65 -4.50 -11.71
C LEU A 74 -13.81 -5.35 -11.19
N ASN A 75 -14.73 -5.74 -12.07
CA ASN A 75 -15.88 -6.58 -11.74
C ASN A 75 -15.62 -8.08 -11.93
N SER A 76 -14.36 -8.51 -12.06
CA SER A 76 -13.96 -9.92 -12.29
C SER A 76 -14.20 -10.88 -11.11
N GLY A 77 -14.77 -10.40 -9.99
CA GLY A 77 -15.06 -11.21 -8.80
C GLY A 77 -14.01 -11.09 -7.68
N LEU A 78 -12.86 -10.46 -7.96
CA LEU A 78 -11.87 -10.09 -6.95
C LEU A 78 -12.35 -8.90 -6.12
N SER A 79 -11.99 -8.88 -4.84
CA SER A 79 -12.49 -7.86 -3.90
C SER A 79 -11.61 -6.61 -3.87
N VAL A 80 -10.29 -6.76 -4.01
CA VAL A 80 -9.33 -5.65 -3.89
C VAL A 80 -8.30 -5.66 -5.00
N THR A 81 -8.10 -4.50 -5.64
CA THR A 81 -7.02 -4.22 -6.58
C THR A 81 -6.02 -3.26 -5.92
N VAL A 82 -4.77 -3.69 -5.76
CA VAL A 82 -3.66 -2.84 -5.26
C VAL A 82 -2.82 -2.37 -6.45
N ILE A 83 -2.56 -1.07 -6.55
CA ILE A 83 -1.72 -0.49 -7.59
C ILE A 83 -0.48 0.09 -6.92
N ASP A 84 0.69 -0.51 -7.17
CA ASP A 84 1.98 -0.01 -6.73
C ASP A 84 2.50 1.00 -7.76
N ALA A 85 2.29 2.29 -7.47
CA ALA A 85 2.67 3.37 -8.36
C ALA A 85 4.19 3.60 -8.31
N ARG A 86 4.86 3.62 -9.46
CA ARG A 86 6.29 3.95 -9.57
C ARG A 86 6.54 5.38 -9.12
N ALA A 87 7.81 5.71 -8.87
CA ALA A 87 8.18 7.07 -8.49
C ALA A 87 7.74 8.10 -9.55
N GLY A 88 7.23 9.25 -9.08
CA GLY A 88 6.74 10.34 -9.93
C GLY A 88 5.41 10.07 -10.65
N LEU A 89 4.73 8.96 -10.36
CA LEU A 89 3.50 8.58 -11.07
C LEU A 89 2.22 8.83 -10.26
N LEU A 90 2.26 9.24 -8.99
CA LEU A 90 1.03 9.35 -8.20
C LEU A 90 0.11 10.43 -8.79
N SER A 91 0.64 11.64 -8.99
CA SER A 91 -0.13 12.77 -9.49
C SER A 91 -0.70 12.53 -10.89
N SER A 92 0.11 11.95 -11.79
CA SER A 92 -0.33 11.61 -13.14
C SER A 92 -1.33 10.45 -13.17
N ALA A 93 -1.16 9.42 -12.34
CA ALA A 93 -2.13 8.33 -12.22
C ALA A 93 -3.49 8.85 -11.72
N LEU A 94 -3.51 9.73 -10.71
CA LEU A 94 -4.75 10.34 -10.20
C LEU A 94 -5.43 11.23 -11.25
N ALA A 95 -4.66 11.98 -12.04
CA ALA A 95 -5.19 12.73 -13.17
C ALA A 95 -5.80 11.81 -14.23
N SER A 96 -5.13 10.72 -14.60
CA SER A 96 -5.69 9.72 -15.53
C SER A 96 -6.98 9.11 -14.99
N LEU A 97 -7.04 8.78 -13.69
CA LEU A 97 -8.27 8.28 -13.04
C LEU A 97 -9.42 9.29 -13.09
N ARG A 98 -9.13 10.59 -12.92
CA ARG A 98 -10.12 11.65 -13.08
C ARG A 98 -10.65 11.67 -14.52
N ASP A 99 -9.76 11.65 -15.49
CA ASP A 99 -10.09 11.87 -16.91
C ASP A 99 -10.92 10.72 -17.49
N ILE A 100 -10.74 9.48 -16.99
CA ILE A 100 -11.58 8.33 -17.38
C ILE A 100 -12.89 8.20 -16.58
N GLY A 101 -13.20 9.17 -15.69
CA GLY A 101 -14.41 9.16 -14.87
C GLY A 101 -14.38 8.21 -13.66
N PHE A 102 -13.24 7.58 -13.37
CA PHE A 102 -13.12 6.65 -12.24
C PHE A 102 -13.38 7.33 -10.89
N LEU A 103 -12.94 8.58 -10.72
CA LEU A 103 -13.20 9.34 -9.49
C LEU A 103 -14.68 9.70 -9.33
N ASP A 104 -15.45 9.82 -10.41
CA ASP A 104 -16.91 10.00 -10.33
C ASP A 104 -17.61 8.71 -9.87
N SER A 105 -17.15 7.55 -10.33
CA SER A 105 -17.60 6.24 -9.81
C SER A 105 -17.27 6.05 -8.32
N ALA A 106 -16.12 6.56 -7.86
CA ALA A 106 -15.80 6.59 -6.43
C ALA A 106 -16.78 7.49 -5.65
N ARG A 107 -17.00 8.74 -6.12
CA ARG A 107 -17.92 9.71 -5.49
C ARG A 107 -19.37 9.22 -5.43
N SER A 108 -19.85 8.58 -6.47
CA SER A 108 -21.21 8.01 -6.54
C SER A 108 -21.35 6.72 -5.73
N GLY A 109 -20.27 6.21 -5.14
CA GLY A 109 -20.29 5.03 -4.30
C GLY A 109 -20.30 3.71 -5.07
N GLN A 110 -20.04 3.71 -6.38
CA GLN A 110 -19.92 2.50 -7.21
C GLN A 110 -18.61 1.75 -6.97
N ILE A 111 -17.53 2.47 -6.63
CA ILE A 111 -16.20 1.90 -6.36
C ILE A 111 -15.68 2.44 -5.03
N THR A 112 -14.96 1.61 -4.26
CA THR A 112 -14.29 2.05 -3.04
C THR A 112 -12.88 2.40 -3.44
N PHE A 113 -12.55 3.68 -3.40
CA PHE A 113 -11.22 4.15 -3.78
C PHE A 113 -10.44 4.59 -2.55
N ALA A 114 -9.21 4.11 -2.42
CA ALA A 114 -8.29 4.50 -1.37
C ALA A 114 -6.91 4.85 -1.93
N VAL A 115 -6.26 5.84 -1.33
CA VAL A 115 -4.88 6.22 -1.64
C VAL A 115 -4.04 6.14 -0.39
N PHE A 116 -3.00 5.32 -0.44
CA PHE A 116 -1.91 5.26 0.52
C PHE A 116 -0.78 6.12 -0.02
N HIS A 117 -0.77 7.39 0.39
CA HIS A 117 0.25 8.35 -0.01
C HIS A 117 1.45 8.23 0.93
N ILE A 118 2.54 7.68 0.40
CA ILE A 118 3.76 7.42 1.17
C ILE A 118 4.60 8.68 1.27
N LEU A 119 4.69 9.25 2.45
CA LEU A 119 5.32 10.55 2.63
C LEU A 119 6.84 10.45 2.58
N GLY A 120 7.45 11.40 1.88
CA GLY A 120 8.86 11.69 1.99
C GLY A 120 9.14 12.64 3.16
N SER A 121 10.37 12.60 3.69
CA SER A 121 10.81 13.46 4.80
C SER A 121 11.22 14.89 4.38
N SER A 122 10.79 15.36 3.21
CA SER A 122 11.17 16.67 2.64
C SER A 122 9.93 17.55 2.46
N ILE A 123 10.10 18.87 2.56
CA ILE A 123 9.03 19.86 2.34
C ILE A 123 8.32 19.62 1.01
N ALA A 124 9.06 19.39 -0.08
CA ALA A 124 8.49 19.06 -1.38
C ALA A 124 7.52 17.85 -1.34
N SER A 125 7.83 16.83 -0.55
CA SER A 125 6.95 15.66 -0.39
C SER A 125 5.77 15.91 0.53
N LEU A 126 5.84 16.91 1.40
CA LEU A 126 4.69 17.36 2.18
C LEU A 126 3.79 18.29 1.36
N ASP A 127 4.35 19.08 0.43
CA ASP A 127 3.57 19.89 -0.51
C ASP A 127 2.69 19.01 -1.42
N GLU A 128 3.16 17.82 -1.81
CA GLU A 128 2.38 16.79 -2.54
C GLU A 128 1.06 16.44 -1.83
N ILE A 129 0.96 16.62 -0.50
CA ILE A 129 -0.26 16.31 0.27
C ILE A 129 -1.43 17.16 -0.21
N ALA A 130 -1.20 18.46 -0.40
CA ALA A 130 -2.25 19.41 -0.78
C ALA A 130 -2.71 19.16 -2.22
N GLU A 131 -1.78 18.85 -3.12
CA GLU A 131 -2.07 18.53 -4.52
C GLU A 131 -2.88 17.23 -4.63
N THR A 132 -2.41 16.17 -3.97
CA THR A 132 -3.09 14.86 -3.94
C THR A 132 -4.48 14.97 -3.33
N ALA A 133 -4.65 15.77 -2.27
CA ALA A 133 -5.94 15.95 -1.59
C ALA A 133 -7.06 16.46 -2.52
N THR A 134 -6.72 17.16 -3.61
CA THR A 134 -7.72 17.65 -4.59
C THR A 134 -8.46 16.52 -5.31
N PHE A 135 -7.85 15.33 -5.40
CA PHE A 135 -8.44 14.14 -6.02
C PHE A 135 -9.25 13.28 -5.03
N MET A 136 -9.16 13.57 -3.73
CA MET A 136 -9.64 12.65 -2.68
C MET A 136 -11.12 12.81 -2.33
N SER A 137 -11.87 13.65 -3.06
CA SER A 137 -13.31 13.74 -2.89
C SER A 137 -13.98 12.41 -3.24
N GLY A 138 -14.60 11.76 -2.25
CA GLY A 138 -15.20 10.42 -2.37
C GLY A 138 -14.21 9.26 -2.19
N ALA A 139 -12.94 9.54 -1.87
CA ALA A 139 -11.90 8.54 -1.62
C ALA A 139 -11.51 8.48 -0.14
N LYS A 140 -10.87 7.37 0.26
CA LYS A 140 -10.15 7.25 1.54
C LYS A 140 -8.71 7.71 1.33
N TYR A 141 -8.26 8.68 2.11
CA TYR A 141 -6.92 9.22 1.96
C TYR A 141 -6.07 8.93 3.18
N TYR A 142 -5.02 8.12 2.99
CA TYR A 142 -4.11 7.70 4.04
C TYR A 142 -2.73 8.35 3.83
N LEU A 143 -2.30 9.14 4.80
CA LEU A 143 -0.97 9.73 4.85
C LEU A 143 -0.03 8.79 5.59
N VAL A 144 0.86 8.12 4.87
CA VAL A 144 1.66 7.03 5.42
C VAL A 144 3.07 7.51 5.73
N LYS A 145 3.41 7.56 7.01
CA LYS A 145 4.78 7.79 7.49
C LYS A 145 5.51 6.47 7.52
N ASN A 146 6.32 6.21 6.49
CA ASN A 146 7.11 5.00 6.40
C ASN A 146 8.54 5.24 6.87
N PHE A 147 8.90 4.67 8.02
CA PHE A 147 10.21 4.84 8.65
C PHE A 147 11.22 3.85 8.05
N ILE A 148 11.69 4.12 6.83
CA ILE A 148 12.79 3.37 6.19
C ILE A 148 14.16 3.64 6.87
N ASN A 149 14.25 4.77 7.57
CA ASN A 149 15.39 5.26 8.33
C ASN A 149 14.86 6.07 9.53
N ASP A 150 15.75 6.71 10.28
CA ASP A 150 15.38 7.43 11.52
C ASP A 150 14.78 8.83 11.26
N THR A 151 14.10 9.02 10.12
CA THR A 151 13.42 10.28 9.76
C THR A 151 12.30 10.62 10.73
N GLN A 152 12.16 11.90 11.04
CA GLN A 152 11.23 12.37 12.08
C GLN A 152 9.96 13.05 11.52
N PHE A 153 9.83 13.20 10.20
CA PHE A 153 8.68 13.87 9.55
C PHE A 153 8.29 15.22 10.19
N PHE A 154 9.29 16.03 10.54
CA PHE A 154 9.12 17.35 11.18
C PHE A 154 8.36 17.34 12.51
N GLN A 155 8.26 16.20 13.23
CA GLN A 155 7.60 16.13 14.54
C GLN A 155 8.16 17.12 15.58
N TRP A 156 9.44 17.48 15.46
CA TRP A 156 10.11 18.46 16.32
C TRP A 156 9.69 19.91 16.03
N ASP A 157 9.18 20.20 14.83
CA ASP A 157 8.64 21.51 14.44
C ASP A 157 7.12 21.43 14.30
N GLN A 158 6.44 21.70 15.41
CA GLN A 158 4.98 21.64 15.50
C GLN A 158 4.29 22.60 14.53
N ALA A 159 4.89 23.75 14.19
CA ALA A 159 4.28 24.69 13.26
C ALA A 159 4.22 24.11 11.84
N THR A 160 5.35 23.58 11.37
CA THR A 160 5.44 22.89 10.07
C THR A 160 4.59 21.62 10.06
N TYR A 161 4.63 20.82 11.12
CA TYR A 161 3.80 19.62 11.21
C TYR A 161 2.31 19.96 11.06
N ASN A 162 1.82 20.90 11.87
CA ASN A 162 0.40 21.29 11.86
C ASN A 162 -0.04 21.89 10.52
N SER A 163 0.85 22.60 9.80
CA SER A 163 0.51 23.22 8.51
C SER A 163 0.25 22.21 7.39
N TYR A 164 0.81 20.99 7.49
CA TYR A 164 0.61 19.92 6.52
C TYR A 164 -0.43 18.90 6.96
N PHE A 165 -0.29 18.37 8.18
CA PHE A 165 -1.07 17.21 8.63
C PHE A 165 -2.47 17.58 9.15
N HIS A 166 -2.63 18.76 9.77
CA HIS A 166 -3.95 19.22 10.24
C HIS A 166 -4.72 20.01 9.19
N ARG A 167 -4.10 20.33 8.04
CA ARG A 167 -4.75 21.07 6.97
C ARG A 167 -5.81 20.24 6.24
N ILE A 168 -5.61 18.92 6.13
CA ILE A 168 -6.51 18.04 5.37
C ILE A 168 -7.43 17.27 6.32
N LYS A 169 -8.64 17.80 6.55
CA LYS A 169 -9.62 17.27 7.54
C LYS A 169 -10.03 15.80 7.34
N HIS A 170 -9.83 15.24 6.15
CA HIS A 170 -10.29 13.88 5.81
C HIS A 170 -9.13 12.91 5.55
N ALA A 171 -7.89 13.34 5.76
CA ALA A 171 -6.74 12.48 5.72
C ALA A 171 -6.61 11.70 7.03
N THR A 172 -6.30 10.41 6.95
CA THR A 172 -5.97 9.58 8.11
C THR A 172 -4.49 9.27 8.09
N GLU A 173 -3.78 9.58 9.16
CA GLU A 173 -2.37 9.24 9.26
C GLU A 173 -2.18 7.76 9.59
N LEU A 174 -1.18 7.13 8.99
CA LEU A 174 -0.71 5.78 9.29
C LEU A 174 0.80 5.78 9.52
N THR A 175 1.28 4.91 10.41
CA THR A 175 2.71 4.75 10.69
C THR A 175 3.19 3.35 10.37
N ILE A 176 4.22 3.23 9.52
CA ILE A 176 4.90 1.97 9.24
C ILE A 176 6.26 2.03 9.94
N PRO A 177 6.48 1.28 11.04
CA PRO A 177 7.72 1.36 11.81
C PRO A 177 8.91 0.85 10.98
N LYS A 178 10.13 1.15 11.43
CA LYS A 178 11.35 0.63 10.81
C LYS A 178 11.47 -0.87 11.08
N LEU A 179 11.63 -1.67 10.02
CA LEU A 179 12.04 -3.07 10.16
C LEU A 179 13.55 -3.13 10.43
N ASN A 180 13.98 -4.14 11.20
CA ASN A 180 15.40 -4.43 11.37
C ASN A 180 16.07 -4.59 9.99
N GLU A 181 17.19 -3.89 9.77
CA GLU A 181 17.85 -3.79 8.45
C GLU A 181 18.24 -5.17 7.91
N MET A 182 18.90 -5.99 8.74
CA MET A 182 19.28 -7.35 8.36
C MET A 182 18.07 -8.23 8.06
N ALA A 183 16.98 -8.10 8.83
CA ALA A 183 15.75 -8.83 8.55
C ALA A 183 15.14 -8.40 7.20
N TYR A 184 15.08 -7.09 6.93
CA TYR A 184 14.57 -6.55 5.67
C TYR A 184 15.39 -7.05 4.47
N GLU A 185 16.72 -6.93 4.53
CA GLU A 185 17.64 -7.40 3.49
C GLU A 185 17.50 -8.90 3.23
N GLN A 186 17.31 -9.71 4.28
CA GLN A 186 17.12 -11.15 4.12
C GLN A 186 15.79 -11.49 3.44
N VAL A 187 14.71 -10.74 3.72
CA VAL A 187 13.46 -10.92 2.97
C VAL A 187 13.63 -10.45 1.51
N GLU A 188 14.36 -9.36 1.27
CA GLU A 188 14.68 -8.90 -0.08
C GLU A 188 15.41 -9.98 -0.88
N VAL A 189 16.46 -10.58 -0.32
CA VAL A 189 17.22 -11.67 -0.94
C VAL A 189 16.33 -12.88 -1.21
N ALA A 190 15.53 -13.28 -0.23
CA ALA A 190 14.62 -14.41 -0.38
C ALA A 190 13.55 -14.19 -1.47
N SER A 191 13.21 -12.93 -1.76
CA SER A 191 12.26 -12.56 -2.83
C SER A 191 10.89 -13.23 -2.67
N ILE A 192 10.41 -13.27 -1.43
CA ILE A 192 9.13 -13.87 -1.03
C ILE A 192 8.28 -12.87 -0.22
N PRO A 193 6.97 -13.12 -0.07
CA PRO A 193 6.12 -12.39 0.87
C PRO A 193 6.68 -12.37 2.30
N PHE A 194 6.37 -11.34 3.09
CA PHE A 194 6.88 -11.29 4.48
C PHE A 194 6.30 -12.42 5.32
N ILE A 195 5.03 -12.79 5.06
CA ILE A 195 4.40 -13.90 5.77
C ILE A 195 5.07 -15.24 5.50
N ASP A 196 5.50 -15.50 4.26
CA ASP A 196 6.19 -16.73 3.90
C ASP A 196 7.57 -16.78 4.55
N PHE A 197 8.26 -15.63 4.61
CA PHE A 197 9.52 -15.53 5.34
C PHE A 197 9.32 -15.90 6.82
N VAL A 198 8.28 -15.36 7.48
CA VAL A 198 7.92 -15.66 8.87
C VAL A 198 7.54 -17.13 9.07
N ALA A 199 6.83 -17.71 8.10
CA ALA A 199 6.43 -19.12 8.08
C ALA A 199 7.58 -20.07 7.74
N ASN A 200 8.78 -19.54 7.47
CA ASN A 200 9.96 -20.31 7.06
C ASN A 200 9.76 -21.08 5.76
N LYS A 201 9.09 -20.46 4.79
CA LYS A 201 8.83 -21.01 3.47
C LYS A 201 9.67 -20.32 2.42
N GLY A 202 10.01 -21.04 1.37
CA GLY A 202 10.57 -20.53 0.13
C GLY A 202 9.48 -20.19 -0.88
N ARG A 203 9.86 -20.07 -2.15
CA ARG A 203 8.99 -19.50 -3.20
C ARG A 203 7.86 -20.43 -3.63
N ASN A 204 8.06 -21.74 -3.52
CA ASN A 204 7.11 -22.78 -3.89
C ASN A 204 6.60 -23.54 -2.65
N ASP A 205 6.43 -22.83 -1.52
CA ASP A 205 6.06 -23.40 -0.22
C ASP A 205 7.05 -24.44 0.35
N GLU A 206 8.26 -24.57 -0.22
CA GLU A 206 9.29 -25.46 0.31
C GLU A 206 9.84 -24.97 1.65
N PRO A 207 10.27 -25.86 2.56
CA PRO A 207 10.94 -25.43 3.78
C PRO A 207 12.20 -24.61 3.48
N ALA A 208 12.26 -23.40 4.03
CA ALA A 208 13.44 -22.54 3.98
C ALA A 208 14.32 -22.70 5.23
N ASN A 209 15.47 -22.02 5.24
CA ASN A 209 16.35 -21.92 6.41
C ASN A 209 16.45 -20.46 6.90
N ASN A 210 15.31 -19.78 6.96
CA ASN A 210 15.26 -18.39 7.41
C ASN A 210 15.54 -18.34 8.92
N SER A 211 16.48 -17.47 9.32
CA SER A 211 16.90 -17.31 10.72
C SER A 211 15.72 -17.09 11.67
N PHE A 212 15.66 -17.88 12.75
CA PHE A 212 14.63 -17.74 13.79
C PHE A 212 14.50 -16.30 14.31
N VAL A 213 15.64 -15.64 14.54
CA VAL A 213 15.70 -14.26 15.06
C VAL A 213 15.13 -13.28 14.04
N LEU A 214 15.54 -13.39 12.77
CA LEU A 214 15.08 -12.48 11.73
C LEU A 214 13.58 -12.67 11.44
N ARG A 215 13.09 -13.91 11.44
CA ARG A 215 11.64 -14.19 11.38
C ARG A 215 10.89 -13.54 12.54
N GLY A 216 11.47 -13.55 13.74
CA GLY A 216 10.93 -12.86 14.92
C GLY A 216 10.77 -11.35 14.69
N TYR A 217 11.80 -10.70 14.14
CA TYR A 217 11.73 -9.28 13.79
C TYR A 217 10.65 -8.98 12.76
N VAL A 218 10.58 -9.76 11.67
CA VAL A 218 9.56 -9.57 10.63
C VAL A 218 8.16 -9.77 11.20
N ARG A 219 7.94 -10.81 12.02
CA ARG A 219 6.63 -11.08 12.65
C ARG A 219 6.19 -9.94 13.55
N HIS A 220 7.07 -9.49 14.44
CA HIS A 220 6.76 -8.38 15.35
C HIS A 220 6.49 -7.08 14.59
N TRP A 221 7.29 -6.80 13.55
CA TRP A 221 7.08 -5.65 12.69
C TRP A 221 5.74 -5.71 11.94
N LEU A 222 5.40 -6.84 11.32
CA LEU A 222 4.10 -7.05 10.66
C LEU A 222 2.93 -6.86 11.63
N ALA A 223 3.04 -7.34 12.87
CA ALA A 223 2.00 -7.13 13.87
C ALA A 223 1.74 -5.64 14.14
N ASN A 224 2.79 -4.82 14.26
CA ASN A 224 2.66 -3.38 14.44
C ASN A 224 2.07 -2.69 13.20
N VAL A 225 2.52 -3.06 11.99
CA VAL A 225 1.95 -2.54 10.73
C VAL A 225 0.47 -2.87 10.61
N TRP A 226 0.11 -4.12 10.90
CA TRP A 226 -1.27 -4.56 10.79
C TRP A 226 -2.16 -3.99 11.87
N SER A 227 -1.64 -3.65 13.05
CA SER A 227 -2.39 -2.89 14.05
C SER A 227 -2.85 -1.53 13.51
N GLU A 228 -2.06 -0.88 12.65
CA GLU A 228 -2.45 0.37 11.99
C GLU A 228 -3.53 0.14 10.92
N PHE A 229 -3.49 -0.99 10.21
CA PHE A 229 -4.53 -1.37 9.24
C PHE A 229 -5.84 -1.78 9.94
N ASP A 230 -5.75 -2.48 11.06
CA ASP A 230 -6.89 -2.83 11.91
C ASP A 230 -7.53 -1.56 12.49
N ARG A 231 -6.73 -0.58 12.93
CA ARG A 231 -7.21 0.73 13.44
C ARG A 231 -8.08 1.49 12.44
N ILE A 232 -7.80 1.35 11.14
CA ILE A 232 -8.58 1.98 10.07
C ILE A 232 -9.64 1.07 9.46
N ASN A 233 -9.87 -0.12 10.05
CA ASN A 233 -10.77 -1.15 9.57
C ASN A 233 -10.55 -1.49 8.10
N LEU A 234 -9.30 -1.70 7.69
CA LEU A 234 -8.94 -1.83 6.27
C LEU A 234 -9.69 -2.97 5.56
N THR A 235 -9.97 -4.08 6.25
CA THR A 235 -10.76 -5.21 5.72
C THR A 235 -12.22 -4.84 5.40
N GLU A 236 -12.80 -3.86 6.10
CA GLU A 236 -14.17 -3.40 5.83
C GLU A 236 -14.28 -2.72 4.46
N LEU A 237 -13.19 -2.15 3.92
CA LEU A 237 -13.19 -1.62 2.56
C LEU A 237 -13.55 -2.73 1.56
N ALA A 238 -13.07 -3.95 1.79
CA ALA A 238 -13.32 -5.14 0.97
C ALA A 238 -14.64 -5.86 1.31
N GLY A 239 -15.46 -5.31 2.20
CA GLY A 239 -16.69 -5.95 2.67
C GLY A 239 -16.46 -7.17 3.57
N ALA A 240 -15.23 -7.41 4.03
CA ALA A 240 -14.92 -8.41 5.04
C ALA A 240 -15.23 -7.86 6.44
N LYS A 241 -15.88 -8.67 7.29
CA LYS A 241 -16.09 -8.29 8.70
C LYS A 241 -14.74 -8.31 9.42
N SER A 242 -14.48 -7.30 10.23
CA SER A 242 -13.28 -7.24 11.10
C SER A 242 -13.19 -8.51 11.95
N ALA A 243 -12.22 -9.37 11.66
CA ALA A 243 -11.82 -10.44 12.56
C ALA A 243 -11.04 -9.75 13.68
N THR A 244 -11.70 -9.52 14.82
CA THR A 244 -11.01 -9.02 16.01
C THR A 244 -9.90 -10.01 16.31
N ARG A 245 -8.64 -9.62 16.09
CA ARG A 245 -7.48 -10.43 16.49
C ARG A 245 -7.55 -10.52 18.01
N ALA A 246 -8.05 -11.64 18.50
CA ALA A 246 -8.11 -11.92 19.93
C ALA A 246 -6.69 -11.75 20.47
N GLY A 247 -6.48 -10.73 21.31
CA GLY A 247 -5.20 -10.43 21.90
C GLY A 247 -4.67 -11.68 22.61
N GLU A 248 -3.45 -12.07 22.29
CA GLU A 248 -2.68 -12.98 23.12
C GLU A 248 -2.52 -12.30 24.49
N LYS A 249 -3.19 -12.86 25.50
CA LYS A 249 -2.87 -12.67 26.91
C LYS A 249 -1.68 -13.55 27.28
#